data_AF-A0A0T7H054-F1
#
_entry.id   AF-A0A0T7H054-F1
#
_cell.length_a   1.000
_cell.length_b   1.000
_cell.length_c   1.000
_cell.angle_alpha   90.00
_cell.angle_beta   90.00
_cell.angle_gamma   90.00
#
_symmetry.space_group_name_H-M   'P 1'
#
loop_
_entity.id
_entity.type
_entity.pdbx_description
1 polymer ?
#
loop_
_entity_poly.entity_id
_entity_poly.type
_entity_poly.pdbx_seq_one_letter_code
_entity_poly.pdbx_strand_id
1 'polypeptide(L)'
;MTSISAVQPGALLILQQANVQPAETAEDKDNKTDLVQVANGITGEPAEETLKAAFAISVAFMELDAKGELAAEAMEFIDSDQFKVTDLTVKQTLKQVISERGWEFMQLVKQQQEAHDGAISRENLFAIVLPQMIVKNRERFTEDEIELSVKFEDKSGIIVFIPDSEGNSTYTDLMNAMKEEEINAAKTGDETALRELGMELGSYVAAWSDAFDFKPGDVFMFVDVKDILYAAWMKP
;
A
#
# COMPACT_ATOMS: atom_id res chain seq x y z
N MET A 1 36.99 41.10 -7.57
CA MET A 1 35.67 40.49 -7.25
C MET A 1 35.74 39.05 -7.77
N THR A 2 36.13 38.11 -6.91
CA THR A 2 35.30 37.09 -6.19
C THR A 2 35.08 35.79 -6.98
N SER A 3 35.71 34.70 -6.49
CA SER A 3 35.31 33.27 -6.32
C SER A 3 34.51 32.55 -7.43
N ILE A 4 34.74 31.26 -7.74
CA ILE A 4 34.47 30.07 -6.89
C ILE A 4 35.34 28.87 -7.32
N SER A 5 35.75 28.10 -6.31
CA SER A 5 36.47 26.82 -6.34
C SER A 5 35.52 25.62 -6.49
N ALA A 6 36.10 24.43 -6.72
CA ALA A 6 35.59 23.06 -6.45
C ALA A 6 35.28 22.22 -7.69
N VAL A 7 35.54 20.91 -7.76
CA VAL A 7 36.24 19.90 -6.95
C VAL A 7 36.46 18.72 -7.93
N GLN A 8 37.62 18.06 -7.87
CA GLN A 8 37.97 16.91 -8.73
C GLN A 8 37.18 15.64 -8.35
N PRO A 9 36.83 14.75 -9.30
CA PRO A 9 36.00 13.57 -9.04
C PRO A 9 36.82 12.40 -8.48
N GLY A 10 36.81 12.23 -7.16
CA GLY A 10 37.35 11.06 -6.46
C GLY A 10 36.50 9.79 -6.58
N ALA A 11 35.30 9.87 -7.15
CA ALA A 11 34.35 8.74 -7.22
C ALA A 11 34.64 7.71 -8.34
N LEU A 12 35.48 8.05 -9.33
CA LEU A 12 35.76 7.17 -10.47
C LEU A 12 36.90 6.16 -10.22
N LEU A 13 37.71 6.35 -9.17
CA LEU A 13 38.85 5.47 -8.89
C LEU A 13 38.46 4.14 -8.22
N ILE A 14 37.27 4.04 -7.63
CA ILE A 14 36.83 2.82 -6.93
C ILE A 14 36.33 1.75 -7.91
N LEU A 15 35.85 2.14 -9.10
CA LEU A 15 35.34 1.19 -10.08
C LEU A 15 36.45 0.46 -10.87
N GLN A 16 37.71 0.91 -10.80
CA GLN A 16 38.79 0.35 -11.62
C GLN A 16 39.58 -0.81 -10.97
N GLN A 17 39.36 -1.10 -9.68
CA GLN A 17 40.08 -2.19 -8.98
C GLN A 17 39.34 -3.54 -8.99
N ALA A 18 38.13 -3.62 -9.56
CA ALA A 18 37.31 -4.85 -9.51
C ALA A 18 37.55 -5.85 -10.66
N ASN A 19 38.63 -5.72 -11.44
CA ASN A 19 38.88 -6.63 -12.57
C ASN A 19 40.21 -7.41 -12.43
N VAL A 20 40.26 -8.35 -11.49
CA VAL A 20 41.18 -9.49 -11.52
C VAL A 20 40.40 -10.74 -11.09
N GLN A 21 40.18 -11.66 -12.03
CA GLN A 21 39.60 -12.98 -11.76
C GLN A 21 40.51 -13.82 -10.84
N PRO A 22 39.93 -14.73 -10.05
CA PRO A 22 40.59 -16.00 -9.80
C PRO A 22 39.69 -17.21 -10.10
N ALA A 23 40.38 -18.29 -10.48
CA ALA A 23 39.88 -19.59 -10.89
C ALA A 23 39.20 -20.39 -9.77
N GLU A 24 38.43 -21.39 -10.21
CA GLU A 24 37.66 -22.36 -9.44
C GLU A 24 38.50 -23.17 -8.42
N THR A 25 37.98 -23.30 -7.20
CA THR A 25 37.93 -24.58 -6.45
C THR A 25 36.77 -24.55 -5.46
N ALA A 26 35.99 -25.63 -5.47
CA ALA A 26 34.78 -25.83 -4.66
C ALA A 26 35.08 -26.05 -3.17
N GLU A 27 34.27 -25.47 -2.29
CA GLU A 27 33.48 -26.17 -1.27
C GLU A 27 32.62 -25.17 -0.48
N ASP A 28 31.32 -25.51 -0.37
CA ASP A 28 30.30 -24.82 0.41
C ASP A 28 30.59 -24.93 1.91
N LYS A 29 30.65 -23.79 2.62
CA LYS A 29 30.05 -23.55 3.95
C LYS A 29 30.49 -22.21 4.54
N ASP A 30 29.51 -21.47 5.06
CA ASP A 30 29.65 -20.29 5.94
C ASP A 30 30.24 -19.00 5.33
N ASN A 31 29.52 -18.38 4.40
CA ASN A 31 29.68 -16.93 4.15
C ASN A 31 28.91 -16.09 5.19
N LYS A 32 29.31 -16.24 6.45
CA LYS A 32 29.15 -15.25 7.54
C LYS A 32 30.54 -14.82 8.05
N THR A 33 31.55 -14.84 7.19
CA THR A 33 32.90 -14.45 7.54
C THR A 33 33.11 -12.95 7.30
N ASP A 34 32.97 -12.20 8.39
CA ASP A 34 33.77 -11.02 8.72
C ASP A 34 33.99 -9.97 7.63
N LEU A 35 33.09 -8.98 7.56
CA LEU A 35 33.47 -7.61 7.16
C LEU A 35 34.57 -7.03 8.07
N VAL A 36 34.83 -7.65 9.22
CA VAL A 36 35.97 -7.36 10.11
C VAL A 36 37.31 -7.81 9.50
N GLN A 37 37.33 -8.78 8.57
CA GLN A 37 38.58 -9.30 8.00
C GLN A 37 39.15 -8.44 6.88
N VAL A 38 38.36 -7.58 6.25
CA VAL A 38 38.91 -6.56 5.34
C VAL A 38 39.74 -5.52 6.12
N ALA A 39 39.58 -5.43 7.45
CA ALA A 39 40.38 -4.55 8.30
C ALA A 39 41.65 -5.20 8.88
N ASN A 40 41.78 -6.53 8.89
CA ASN A 40 42.87 -7.22 9.60
C ASN A 40 44.23 -7.27 8.88
N GLY A 41 44.45 -6.36 7.91
CA GLY A 41 45.77 -6.08 7.35
C GLY A 41 46.38 -4.75 7.81
N ILE A 42 45.61 -3.89 8.50
CA ILE A 42 46.07 -2.56 8.93
C ILE A 42 45.94 -2.48 10.44
N THR A 43 47.07 -2.56 11.12
CA THR A 43 47.18 -2.32 12.57
C THR A 43 46.76 -0.88 12.89
N GLY A 44 45.50 -0.72 13.25
CA GLY A 44 44.91 0.49 13.82
C GLY A 44 43.42 0.22 14.07
N GLU A 45 42.89 0.57 15.24
CA GLU A 45 41.44 0.55 15.47
C GLU A 45 40.75 1.25 14.30
N PRO A 46 39.67 0.67 13.74
CA PRO A 46 38.96 1.31 12.64
C PRO A 46 38.53 2.71 13.08
N ALA A 47 38.94 3.72 12.32
CA ALA A 47 38.59 5.10 12.61
C ALA A 47 37.07 5.22 12.75
N GLU A 48 36.61 6.05 13.69
CA GLU A 48 35.20 6.23 14.03
C GLU A 48 34.32 6.50 12.79
N GLU A 49 34.88 7.16 11.77
CA GLU A 49 34.18 7.39 10.49
C GLU A 49 33.92 6.09 9.70
N THR A 50 34.81 5.10 9.76
CA THR A 50 34.66 3.80 9.08
C THR A 50 33.56 2.96 9.74
N LEU A 51 33.50 2.98 11.07
CA LEU A 51 32.43 2.32 11.83
C LEU A 51 31.06 2.98 11.58
N LYS A 52 31.00 4.32 11.56
CA LYS A 52 29.77 5.06 11.21
C LYS A 52 29.30 4.75 9.79
N ALA A 53 30.21 4.68 8.82
CA ALA A 53 29.88 4.32 7.44
C ALA A 53 29.36 2.88 7.33
N ALA A 54 30.02 1.92 7.99
CA ALA A 54 29.57 0.53 8.00
C ALA A 54 28.18 0.36 8.65
N PHE A 55 27.93 1.08 9.75
CA PHE A 55 26.61 1.10 10.39
C PHE A 55 25.54 1.70 9.48
N ALA A 56 25.82 2.85 8.85
CA ALA A 56 24.90 3.49 7.91
C ALA A 56 24.56 2.59 6.71
N ILE A 57 25.55 1.87 6.17
CA ILE A 57 25.36 0.90 5.09
C ILE A 57 24.47 -0.26 5.57
N SER A 58 24.73 -0.79 6.77
CA SER A 58 23.94 -1.90 7.34
C SER A 58 22.48 -1.50 7.59
N VAL A 59 22.26 -0.30 8.13
CA VAL A 59 20.91 0.27 8.30
C VAL A 59 20.22 0.47 6.96
N ALA A 60 20.91 0.98 5.94
CA ALA A 60 20.35 1.14 4.61
C ALA A 60 19.97 -0.21 3.97
N PHE A 61 20.77 -1.27 4.18
CA PHE A 61 20.43 -2.63 3.74
C PHE A 61 19.23 -3.20 4.48
N MET A 62 19.15 -3.05 5.81
CA MET A 62 17.99 -3.48 6.59
C MET A 62 16.71 -2.76 6.15
N GLU A 63 16.79 -1.46 5.85
CA GLU A 63 15.67 -0.71 5.31
C GLU A 63 15.27 -1.18 3.90
N LEU A 64 16.21 -1.60 3.06
CA LEU A 64 15.90 -2.14 1.73
C LEU A 64 15.26 -3.53 1.83
N ASP A 65 15.71 -4.35 2.76
CA ASP A 65 15.17 -5.69 3.02
C ASP A 65 13.73 -5.60 3.54
N ALA A 66 13.47 -4.75 4.54
CA ALA A 66 12.13 -4.49 5.06
C ALA A 66 11.17 -3.91 4.01
N LYS A 67 11.68 -3.10 3.06
CA LYS A 67 10.87 -2.60 1.92
C LYS A 67 10.51 -3.73 0.96
N GLY A 68 11.45 -4.63 0.68
CA GLY A 68 11.21 -5.80 -0.17
C GLY A 68 10.21 -6.76 0.45
N GLU A 69 10.34 -7.03 1.74
CA GLU A 69 9.44 -7.90 2.52
C GLU A 69 8.02 -7.34 2.52
N LEU A 70 7.83 -6.06 2.85
CA LEU A 70 6.49 -5.47 2.89
C LEU A 70 5.80 -5.44 1.52
N ALA A 71 6.56 -5.17 0.44
CA ALA A 71 6.03 -5.23 -0.91
C ALA A 71 5.63 -6.65 -1.30
N ALA A 72 6.42 -7.66 -0.92
CA ALA A 72 6.09 -9.07 -1.15
C ALA A 72 4.82 -9.48 -0.38
N GLU A 73 4.70 -9.12 0.89
CA GLU A 73 3.49 -9.36 1.68
C GLU A 73 2.25 -8.70 1.07
N ALA A 74 2.39 -7.48 0.54
CA ALA A 74 1.29 -6.81 -0.15
C ALA A 74 0.86 -7.56 -1.41
N MET A 75 1.82 -8.12 -2.17
CA MET A 75 1.52 -8.95 -3.34
C MET A 75 0.78 -10.23 -2.94
N GLU A 76 1.23 -10.91 -1.88
CA GLU A 76 0.55 -12.09 -1.33
C GLU A 76 -0.87 -11.75 -0.86
N PHE A 77 -1.04 -10.62 -0.18
CA PHE A 77 -2.35 -10.15 0.25
C PHE A 77 -3.28 -9.86 -0.93
N ILE A 78 -2.79 -9.24 -2.00
CA ILE A 78 -3.57 -9.00 -3.23
C ILE A 78 -4.01 -10.31 -3.87
N ASP A 79 -3.17 -11.34 -3.83
CA ASP A 79 -3.48 -12.66 -4.39
C ASP A 79 -4.32 -13.54 -3.46
N SER A 80 -4.51 -13.14 -2.21
CA SER A 80 -5.32 -13.85 -1.23
C SER A 80 -6.83 -13.80 -1.52
N ASP A 81 -7.57 -14.67 -0.82
CA ASP A 81 -9.04 -14.67 -0.81
C ASP A 81 -9.63 -13.47 -0.04
N GLN A 82 -8.82 -12.77 0.77
CA GLN A 82 -9.26 -11.62 1.56
C GLN A 82 -9.43 -10.37 0.69
N PHE A 83 -8.63 -10.24 -0.37
CA PHE A 83 -8.67 -9.11 -1.29
C PHE A 83 -9.39 -9.52 -2.58
N LYS A 84 -10.53 -8.89 -2.87
CA LYS A 84 -11.28 -9.13 -4.11
C LYS A 84 -11.53 -7.83 -4.86
N VAL A 85 -11.70 -7.96 -6.15
CA VAL A 85 -11.98 -6.87 -7.09
C VAL A 85 -12.99 -7.39 -8.10
N THR A 86 -13.82 -6.51 -8.64
CA THR A 86 -14.74 -6.85 -9.74
C THR A 86 -13.99 -7.12 -11.04
N ASP A 87 -12.99 -6.30 -11.34
CA ASP A 87 -12.11 -6.47 -12.49
C ASP A 87 -10.73 -7.02 -12.07
N LEU A 88 -10.43 -8.24 -12.50
CA LEU A 88 -9.16 -8.92 -12.20
C LEU A 88 -7.92 -8.18 -12.74
N THR A 89 -8.07 -7.30 -13.74
CA THR A 89 -6.96 -6.48 -14.23
C THR A 89 -6.45 -5.54 -13.13
N VAL A 90 -7.31 -5.12 -12.20
CA VAL A 90 -6.96 -4.24 -11.07
C VAL A 90 -5.88 -4.90 -10.20
N LYS A 91 -5.99 -6.20 -9.88
CA LYS A 91 -4.95 -6.91 -9.10
C LYS A 91 -3.60 -6.89 -9.82
N GLN A 92 -3.61 -7.15 -11.12
CA GLN A 92 -2.38 -7.20 -11.92
C GLN A 92 -1.71 -5.84 -12.00
N THR A 93 -2.48 -4.80 -12.33
CA THR A 93 -2.00 -3.42 -12.39
C THR A 93 -1.50 -2.94 -11.03
N LEU A 94 -2.22 -3.24 -9.94
CA LEU A 94 -1.81 -2.85 -8.59
C LEU A 94 -0.49 -3.47 -8.18
N LYS A 95 -0.27 -4.77 -8.45
CA LYS A 95 1.02 -5.43 -8.19
C LYS A 95 2.16 -4.81 -9.01
N GLN A 96 1.90 -4.48 -10.27
CA GLN A 96 2.87 -3.77 -11.12
C GLN A 96 3.19 -2.37 -10.56
N VAL A 97 2.17 -1.63 -10.13
CA VAL A 97 2.30 -0.31 -9.49
C VAL A 97 3.16 -0.41 -8.23
N ILE A 98 2.91 -1.37 -7.34
CA ILE A 98 3.71 -1.56 -6.11
C ILE A 98 5.16 -1.90 -6.46
N SER A 99 5.38 -2.71 -7.50
CA SER A 99 6.74 -3.09 -7.93
C SER A 99 7.52 -1.91 -8.51
N GLU A 100 6.88 -1.10 -9.35
CA GLU A 100 7.50 0.05 -10.03
C GLU A 100 7.58 1.30 -9.14
N ARG A 101 6.63 1.46 -8.22
CA ARG A 101 6.49 2.61 -7.32
C ARG A 101 6.56 2.20 -5.86
N GLY A 102 7.43 1.25 -5.55
CA GLY A 102 7.63 0.76 -4.19
C GLY A 102 7.92 1.87 -3.18
N TRP A 103 8.64 2.93 -3.57
CA TRP A 103 8.87 4.07 -2.68
C TRP A 103 7.56 4.79 -2.29
N GLU A 104 6.63 5.00 -3.23
CA GLU A 104 5.34 5.65 -2.98
C GLU A 104 4.46 4.80 -2.05
N PHE A 105 4.42 3.48 -2.31
CA PHE A 105 3.77 2.52 -1.43
C PHE A 105 4.34 2.58 0.00
N MET A 106 5.66 2.58 0.14
CA MET A 106 6.31 2.66 1.45
C MET A 106 6.06 3.99 2.17
N GLN A 107 5.93 5.11 1.45
CA GLN A 107 5.56 6.38 2.06
C GLN A 107 4.14 6.33 2.64
N LEU A 108 3.18 5.76 1.91
CA LEU A 108 1.82 5.59 2.41
C LEU A 108 1.78 4.67 3.63
N VAL A 109 2.50 3.55 3.59
CA VAL A 109 2.63 2.64 4.74
C VAL A 109 3.14 3.40 5.96
N LYS A 110 4.26 4.12 5.84
CA LYS A 110 4.84 4.88 6.96
C LYS A 110 3.88 5.93 7.48
N GLN A 111 3.20 6.66 6.58
CA GLN A 111 2.20 7.65 6.96
C GLN A 111 1.08 7.03 7.81
N GLN A 112 0.56 5.87 7.41
CA GLN A 112 -0.49 5.19 8.18
C GLN A 112 0.03 4.58 9.48
N GLN A 113 1.26 4.05 9.49
CA GLN A 113 1.87 3.58 10.73
C GLN A 113 2.05 4.74 11.73
N GLU A 114 2.57 5.88 11.29
CA GLU A 114 2.75 7.07 12.14
C GLU A 114 1.42 7.63 12.63
N ALA A 115 0.40 7.69 11.77
CA ALA A 115 -0.94 8.18 12.14
C ALA A 115 -1.63 7.32 13.21
N HIS A 116 -1.20 6.07 13.37
CA HIS A 116 -1.74 5.10 14.32
C HIS A 116 -0.72 4.67 15.38
N ASP A 117 0.32 5.49 15.64
CA ASP A 117 1.38 5.21 16.63
C ASP A 117 2.03 3.81 16.49
N GLY A 118 2.05 3.27 15.28
CA GLY A 118 2.56 1.93 14.93
C GLY A 118 1.64 0.77 15.33
N ALA A 119 0.45 1.04 15.90
CA ALA A 119 -0.47 0.02 16.41
C ALA A 119 -1.42 -0.57 15.34
N ILE A 120 -1.36 -0.09 14.10
CA ILE A 120 -2.22 -0.59 13.02
C ILE A 120 -1.83 -2.01 12.59
N SER A 121 -2.83 -2.90 12.47
CA SER A 121 -2.62 -4.26 11.96
C SER A 121 -2.21 -4.25 10.49
N ARG A 122 -1.55 -5.32 10.03
CA ARG A 122 -1.15 -5.46 8.62
C ARG A 122 -2.36 -5.45 7.67
N GLU A 123 -3.45 -6.10 8.07
CA GLU A 123 -4.69 -6.12 7.29
C GLU A 123 -5.32 -4.73 7.16
N ASN A 124 -5.46 -3.99 8.27
CA ASN A 124 -6.01 -2.64 8.26
C ASN A 124 -5.14 -1.70 7.43
N LEU A 125 -3.82 -1.87 7.53
CA LEU A 125 -2.85 -1.10 6.75
C LEU A 125 -3.04 -1.34 5.25
N PHE A 126 -3.15 -2.59 4.81
CA PHE A 126 -3.37 -2.91 3.40
C PHE A 126 -4.76 -2.51 2.91
N ALA A 127 -5.78 -2.63 3.76
CA ALA A 127 -7.13 -2.14 3.46
C ALA A 127 -7.16 -0.63 3.16
N ILE A 128 -6.22 0.15 3.70
CA ILE A 128 -6.10 1.59 3.44
C ILE A 128 -5.15 1.88 2.27
N VAL A 129 -3.94 1.33 2.34
CA VAL A 129 -2.84 1.72 1.45
C VAL A 129 -3.09 1.23 0.02
N LEU A 130 -3.67 0.04 -0.17
CA LEU A 130 -3.89 -0.52 -1.50
C LEU A 130 -4.89 0.31 -2.32
N PRO A 131 -6.07 0.68 -1.81
CA PRO A 131 -6.95 1.65 -2.49
C PRO A 131 -6.27 2.99 -2.77
N GLN A 132 -5.47 3.51 -1.83
CA GLN A 132 -4.74 4.77 -2.04
C GLN A 132 -3.70 4.66 -3.16
N MET A 133 -3.03 3.51 -3.31
CA MET A 133 -2.13 3.28 -4.44
C MET A 133 -2.86 3.31 -5.77
N ILE A 134 -4.09 2.77 -5.84
CA ILE A 134 -4.94 2.86 -7.03
C ILE A 134 -5.27 4.32 -7.32
N VAL A 135 -5.76 5.08 -6.32
CA VAL A 135 -6.13 6.50 -6.49
C VAL A 135 -4.95 7.36 -6.96
N LYS A 136 -3.76 7.17 -6.39
CA LYS A 136 -2.57 7.94 -6.77
C LYS A 136 -2.01 7.59 -8.15
N ASN A 137 -2.40 6.44 -8.69
CA ASN A 137 -1.95 5.91 -9.97
C ASN A 137 -3.14 5.65 -10.90
N ARG A 138 -4.21 6.44 -10.73
CA ARG A 138 -5.53 6.23 -11.34
C ARG A 138 -5.46 6.13 -12.85
N GLU A 139 -4.51 6.81 -13.47
CA GLU A 139 -4.24 6.83 -14.92
C GLU A 139 -3.82 5.46 -15.50
N ARG A 140 -3.45 4.51 -14.63
CA ARG A 140 -3.03 3.16 -15.04
C ARG A 140 -4.17 2.14 -14.99
N PHE A 141 -5.30 2.50 -14.42
CA PHE A 141 -6.46 1.64 -14.26
C PHE A 141 -7.56 2.02 -15.26
N THR A 142 -8.59 1.18 -15.36
CA THR A 142 -9.77 1.39 -16.22
C THR A 142 -10.43 2.74 -15.95
N GLU A 143 -11.03 3.39 -16.95
CA GLU A 143 -11.69 4.69 -16.73
C GLU A 143 -12.92 4.60 -15.82
N ASP A 144 -13.51 3.41 -15.70
CA ASP A 144 -14.70 3.11 -14.89
C ASP A 144 -14.43 3.13 -13.37
N GLU A 145 -15.51 3.17 -12.58
CA GLU A 145 -15.45 2.95 -11.13
C GLU A 145 -14.79 1.60 -10.81
N ILE A 146 -14.02 1.55 -9.72
CA ILE A 146 -13.36 0.33 -9.26
C ILE A 146 -13.91 -0.04 -7.89
N GLU A 147 -14.45 -1.24 -7.79
CA GLU A 147 -14.91 -1.80 -6.53
C GLU A 147 -14.01 -2.94 -6.09
N LEU A 148 -13.61 -2.87 -4.84
CA LEU A 148 -12.80 -3.90 -4.21
C LEU A 148 -13.31 -4.19 -2.82
N SER A 149 -13.05 -5.39 -2.32
CA SER A 149 -13.34 -5.76 -0.94
C SER A 149 -12.10 -6.20 -0.21
N VAL A 150 -12.07 -5.88 1.08
CA VAL A 150 -11.13 -6.48 2.03
C VAL A 150 -11.91 -7.17 3.13
N LYS A 151 -11.71 -8.49 3.25
CA LYS A 151 -12.32 -9.33 4.27
C LYS A 151 -11.31 -9.64 5.37
N PHE A 152 -11.65 -9.28 6.60
CA PHE A 152 -10.82 -9.49 7.77
C PHE A 152 -11.04 -10.89 8.37
N GLU A 153 -10.05 -11.40 9.10
CA GLU A 153 -10.11 -12.74 9.72
C GLU A 153 -11.32 -12.95 10.65
N ASP A 154 -11.82 -11.89 11.27
CA ASP A 154 -12.96 -11.95 12.19
C ASP A 154 -14.32 -11.99 11.47
N LYS A 155 -14.33 -12.17 10.16
CA LYS A 155 -15.51 -12.16 9.28
C LYS A 155 -16.16 -10.78 9.14
N SER A 156 -15.48 -9.72 9.56
CA SER A 156 -15.83 -8.38 9.15
C SER A 156 -15.17 -8.02 7.82
N GLY A 157 -15.55 -6.90 7.19
CA GLY A 157 -14.90 -6.44 5.97
C GLY A 157 -15.33 -5.05 5.55
N ILE A 158 -14.70 -4.57 4.48
CA ILE A 158 -15.10 -3.35 3.78
C ILE A 158 -15.23 -3.63 2.30
N ILE A 159 -16.13 -2.89 1.66
CA ILE A 159 -16.22 -2.76 0.22
C ILE A 159 -15.91 -1.30 -0.08
N VAL A 160 -14.85 -1.09 -0.83
CA VAL A 160 -14.28 0.22 -1.14
C VAL A 160 -14.66 0.57 -2.56
N PHE A 161 -15.28 1.74 -2.71
CA PHE A 161 -15.62 2.36 -3.99
C PHE A 161 -14.55 3.40 -4.33
N ILE A 162 -13.87 3.18 -5.45
CA ILE A 162 -12.89 4.12 -6.00
C ILE A 162 -13.54 4.77 -7.22
N PRO A 163 -13.77 6.10 -7.19
CA PRO A 163 -14.43 6.79 -8.28
C PRO A 163 -13.81 6.55 -9.65
N ASP A 164 -14.65 6.70 -10.66
CA ASP A 164 -14.23 6.71 -12.05
C ASP A 164 -13.20 7.83 -12.33
N SER A 165 -12.63 7.85 -13.53
CA SER A 165 -11.61 8.84 -13.90
C SER A 165 -12.12 10.29 -13.90
N GLU A 166 -13.44 10.51 -13.93
CA GLU A 166 -14.10 11.81 -13.82
C GLU A 166 -14.44 12.19 -12.37
N GLY A 167 -14.30 11.25 -11.44
CA GLY A 167 -14.58 11.43 -10.01
C GLY A 167 -15.99 11.04 -9.58
N ASN A 168 -16.76 10.33 -10.43
CA ASN A 168 -18.10 9.85 -10.10
C ASN A 168 -18.02 8.52 -9.34
N SER A 169 -18.90 8.35 -8.34
CA SER A 169 -19.03 7.13 -7.54
C SER A 169 -20.51 6.80 -7.41
N THR A 170 -20.90 5.61 -7.87
CA THR A 170 -22.29 5.16 -7.84
C THR A 170 -22.81 5.12 -6.40
N TYR A 171 -21.95 4.71 -5.46
CA TYR A 171 -22.31 4.68 -4.04
C TYR A 171 -22.49 6.08 -3.47
N THR A 172 -21.57 7.02 -3.76
CA THR A 172 -21.72 8.43 -3.33
C THR A 172 -23.01 9.03 -3.88
N ASP A 173 -23.34 8.80 -5.14
CA ASP A 173 -24.53 9.36 -5.79
C ASP A 173 -25.81 8.82 -5.16
N LEU A 174 -25.89 7.51 -4.90
CA LEU A 174 -27.01 6.90 -4.20
C LEU A 174 -27.18 7.47 -2.79
N MET A 175 -26.08 7.62 -2.04
CA MET A 175 -26.12 8.18 -0.68
C MET A 175 -26.50 9.67 -0.67
N ASN A 176 -26.13 10.43 -1.69
CA ASN A 176 -26.56 11.82 -1.84
C ASN A 176 -28.04 11.92 -2.17
N ALA A 177 -28.54 11.11 -3.12
CA ALA A 177 -29.95 11.05 -3.46
C ALA A 177 -30.82 10.71 -2.23
N MET A 178 -30.37 9.73 -1.41
CA MET A 178 -31.06 9.40 -0.15
C MET A 178 -31.13 10.59 0.80
N LYS A 179 -30.02 11.30 1.03
CA LYS A 179 -30.00 12.47 1.93
C LYS A 179 -30.91 13.60 1.44
N GLU A 180 -30.94 13.84 0.13
CA GLU A 180 -31.84 14.83 -0.47
C GLU A 180 -33.30 14.44 -0.25
N GLU A 181 -33.65 13.17 -0.45
CA GLU A 181 -35.00 12.67 -0.24
C GLU A 181 -35.41 12.60 1.24
N GLU A 182 -34.49 12.36 2.17
CA GLU A 182 -34.76 12.51 3.61
C GLU A 182 -35.18 13.94 3.96
N ILE A 183 -34.48 14.93 3.40
CA ILE A 183 -34.81 16.35 3.59
C ILE A 183 -36.16 16.68 2.96
N ASN A 184 -36.45 16.15 1.77
CA ASN A 184 -37.72 16.37 1.07
C ASN A 184 -38.89 15.73 1.81
N ALA A 185 -38.74 14.50 2.28
CA ALA A 185 -39.73 13.79 3.09
C ALA A 185 -40.03 14.56 4.39
N ALA A 186 -39.00 15.07 5.07
CA ALA A 186 -39.19 15.88 6.28
C ALA A 186 -39.97 17.18 6.04
N LYS A 187 -39.88 17.77 4.83
CA LYS A 187 -40.59 19.00 4.44
C LYS A 187 -42.02 18.73 3.98
N THR A 188 -42.23 17.64 3.24
CA THR A 188 -43.48 17.39 2.51
C THR A 188 -44.37 16.34 3.17
N GLY A 189 -43.79 15.48 4.01
CA GLY A 189 -44.43 14.29 4.57
C GLY A 189 -44.56 13.12 3.58
N ASP A 190 -44.04 13.25 2.35
CA ASP A 190 -44.04 12.16 1.36
C ASP A 190 -42.72 11.38 1.43
N GLU A 191 -42.81 10.13 1.86
CA GLU A 191 -41.67 9.21 2.01
C GLU A 191 -41.53 8.23 0.82
N THR A 192 -42.33 8.39 -0.24
CA THR A 192 -42.41 7.41 -1.33
C THR A 192 -41.06 7.21 -2.02
N ALA A 193 -40.41 8.30 -2.44
CA ALA A 193 -39.10 8.26 -3.10
C ALA A 193 -37.99 7.76 -2.17
N LEU A 194 -37.98 8.19 -0.91
CA LEU A 194 -37.03 7.72 0.10
C LEU A 194 -37.13 6.20 0.30
N ARG A 195 -38.35 5.66 0.34
CA ARG A 195 -38.57 4.21 0.45
C ARG A 195 -38.09 3.46 -0.79
N GLU A 196 -38.29 4.01 -1.98
CA GLU A 196 -37.79 3.44 -3.24
C GLU A 196 -36.26 3.39 -3.26
N LEU A 197 -35.60 4.50 -2.91
CA LEU A 197 -34.14 4.55 -2.76
C LEU A 197 -33.62 3.58 -1.69
N GLY A 198 -34.36 3.41 -0.58
CA GLY A 198 -34.02 2.42 0.44
C GLY A 198 -34.07 0.97 -0.07
N MET A 199 -35.03 0.65 -0.95
CA MET A 199 -35.08 -0.67 -1.61
C MET A 199 -33.96 -0.85 -2.62
N GLU A 200 -33.61 0.20 -3.35
CA GLU A 200 -32.47 0.22 -4.26
C GLU A 200 -31.15 0.00 -3.52
N LEU A 201 -30.92 0.73 -2.42
CA LEU A 201 -29.76 0.53 -1.55
C LEU A 201 -29.72 -0.90 -1.01
N GLY A 202 -30.85 -1.46 -0.56
CA GLY A 202 -30.90 -2.85 -0.10
C GLY A 202 -30.52 -3.85 -1.19
N SER A 203 -30.97 -3.63 -2.43
CA SER A 203 -30.64 -4.47 -3.58
C SER A 203 -29.18 -4.33 -3.99
N TYR A 204 -28.67 -3.09 -3.98
CA TYR A 204 -27.28 -2.76 -4.24
C TYR A 204 -26.35 -3.43 -3.22
N VAL A 205 -26.68 -3.34 -1.92
CA VAL A 205 -25.96 -4.01 -0.83
C VAL A 205 -25.92 -5.52 -1.01
N ALA A 206 -27.06 -6.13 -1.38
CA ALA A 206 -27.15 -7.57 -1.60
C ALA A 206 -26.30 -8.03 -2.79
N ALA A 207 -26.32 -7.28 -3.90
CA ALA A 207 -25.54 -7.61 -5.09
C ALA A 207 -24.04 -7.61 -4.81
N TRP A 208 -23.54 -6.60 -4.11
CA TRP A 208 -22.12 -6.50 -3.74
C TRP A 208 -21.70 -7.50 -2.67
N SER A 209 -22.57 -7.81 -1.71
CA SER A 209 -22.33 -8.89 -0.75
C SER A 209 -22.11 -10.23 -1.47
N ASP A 210 -22.92 -10.53 -2.48
CA ASP A 210 -22.80 -11.74 -3.29
C ASP A 210 -21.53 -11.71 -4.15
N ALA A 211 -21.27 -10.61 -4.85
CA ALA A 211 -20.09 -10.43 -5.70
C ALA A 211 -18.77 -10.61 -4.94
N PHE A 212 -18.73 -10.26 -3.65
CA PHE A 212 -17.53 -10.35 -2.81
C PHE A 212 -17.58 -11.51 -1.79
N ASP A 213 -18.50 -12.45 -1.92
CA ASP A 213 -18.63 -13.66 -1.08
C ASP A 213 -18.76 -13.37 0.43
N PHE A 214 -19.49 -12.30 0.79
CA PHE A 214 -19.95 -12.08 2.15
C PHE A 214 -21.14 -12.99 2.45
N LYS A 215 -21.03 -13.75 3.55
CA LYS A 215 -22.03 -14.75 3.96
C LYS A 215 -23.05 -14.14 4.92
N PRO A 216 -24.25 -14.73 5.05
CA PRO A 216 -25.18 -14.34 6.11
C PRO A 216 -24.52 -14.36 7.50
N GLY A 217 -24.50 -13.21 8.16
CA GLY A 217 -23.86 -13.02 9.47
C GLY A 217 -22.45 -12.42 9.42
N ASP A 218 -21.83 -12.30 8.25
CA ASP A 218 -20.65 -11.46 8.06
C ASP A 218 -21.06 -9.98 8.20
N VAL A 219 -20.13 -9.15 8.69
CA VAL A 219 -20.37 -7.70 8.90
C VAL A 219 -19.50 -6.93 7.93
N PHE A 220 -20.09 -6.13 7.05
CA PHE A 220 -19.30 -5.30 6.15
C PHE A 220 -19.82 -3.86 6.06
N MET A 221 -18.95 -2.97 5.59
CA MET A 221 -19.26 -1.57 5.39
C MET A 221 -18.94 -1.13 3.98
N PHE A 222 -19.80 -0.30 3.40
CA PHE A 222 -19.52 0.40 2.14
C PHE A 222 -18.84 1.71 2.45
N VAL A 223 -17.72 1.95 1.77
CA VAL A 223 -16.85 3.08 2.04
C VAL A 223 -16.34 3.63 0.72
N ASP A 224 -16.55 4.92 0.46
CA ASP A 224 -15.80 5.60 -0.60
C ASP A 224 -14.34 5.74 -0.17
N VAL A 225 -13.41 5.60 -1.11
CA VAL A 225 -11.97 5.68 -0.83
C VAL A 225 -11.55 6.99 -0.15
N LYS A 226 -12.28 8.08 -0.38
CA LYS A 226 -12.04 9.38 0.27
C LYS A 226 -12.34 9.35 1.79
N ASP A 227 -13.23 8.47 2.22
CA ASP A 227 -13.72 8.35 3.59
C ASP A 227 -13.08 7.16 4.34
N ILE A 228 -12.18 6.42 3.68
CA ILE A 228 -11.60 5.18 4.20
C ILE A 228 -10.85 5.35 5.52
N LEU A 229 -10.26 6.54 5.75
CA LEU A 229 -9.55 6.90 6.98
C LEU A 229 -10.44 7.40 8.12
N TYR A 230 -11.73 7.65 7.85
CA TYR A 230 -12.65 8.23 8.85
C TYR A 230 -13.80 7.29 9.19
N ALA A 231 -14.01 6.27 8.38
CA ALA A 231 -15.08 5.31 8.56
C ALA A 231 -14.81 4.37 9.75
N ALA A 232 -15.88 4.02 10.47
CA ALA A 232 -15.82 3.30 11.74
C ALA A 232 -15.47 1.79 11.62
N TRP A 233 -15.02 1.35 10.45
CA TRP A 233 -14.58 -0.03 10.22
C TRP A 233 -13.19 -0.29 10.81
N MET A 234 -12.38 0.77 10.96
CA MET A 234 -11.05 0.65 11.56
C MET A 234 -11.15 0.34 13.04
N LYS A 235 -10.56 -0.78 13.42
CA LYS A 235 -10.42 -1.16 14.82
C LYS A 235 -9.17 -0.52 15.43
N PRO A 236 -9.25 -0.06 16.69
CA PRO A 236 -8.08 0.38 17.43
C PRO A 236 -7.09 -0.77 17.68
#